data_AF-A0A8T5VAK1-F1
#
_entry.id   AF-A0A8T5VAK1-F1
#
_cell.length_a   1.000
_cell.length_b   1.000
_cell.length_c   1.000
_cell.angle_alpha   90.00
_cell.angle_beta   90.00
_cell.angle_gamma   90.00
#
_symmetry.space_group_name_H-M   'P 1'
#
loop_
_entity.id
_entity.type
_entity.pdbx_description
1 polymer ?
#
loop_
_entity_poly.entity_id
_entity_poly.type
_entity_poly.pdbx_seq_one_letter_code
_entity_poly.pdbx_strand_id
1 'polypeptide(L)'
;MESIAWMAWTLPTAIFFVALASTLAVMTYLAAVYPEAERVGVLSIPTTRGDRLFISLITAAVIHLLWIAFAGTDTLATLPIGEEGFEISSLWLASGISLATAVLIFRTV
;
A
#
# COMPACT_ATOMS: atom_id res chain seq x y z
N MET A 1 -7.46 16.73 26.69
CA MET A 1 -6.84 15.82 25.69
C MET A 1 -7.80 14.72 25.21
N GLU A 2 -9.12 14.90 25.32
CA GLU A 2 -10.13 13.93 24.84
C GLU A 2 -10.51 14.10 23.36
N SER A 3 -10.08 15.18 22.70
CA SER A 3 -10.59 15.56 21.36
C SER A 3 -10.16 14.63 20.21
N ILE A 4 -9.13 13.80 20.40
CA ILE A 4 -8.64 12.89 19.38
C ILE A 4 -9.22 11.48 19.48
N ALA A 5 -10.05 11.17 20.48
CA ALA A 5 -10.58 9.82 20.72
C ALA A 5 -11.57 9.29 19.65
N TRP A 6 -11.91 10.10 18.64
CA TRP A 6 -12.80 9.70 17.54
C TRP A 6 -12.24 8.58 16.65
N MET A 7 -10.92 8.40 16.66
CA MET A 7 -10.25 7.26 16.04
C MET A 7 -9.39 6.55 17.09
N ALA A 8 -9.28 5.23 17.00
CA ALA A 8 -8.31 4.47 17.79
C ALA A 8 -6.89 4.79 17.28
N TRP A 9 -6.33 5.90 17.76
CA TRP A 9 -4.98 6.33 17.43
C TRP A 9 -3.96 5.40 18.08
N THR A 10 -3.43 4.51 17.27
CA THR A 10 -2.23 3.73 17.59
C THR A 10 -1.09 4.22 16.72
N LEU A 11 0.14 3.90 17.10
CA LEU A 11 1.31 4.22 16.27
C LEU A 11 1.17 3.66 14.84
N PRO A 12 0.76 2.39 14.63
CA PRO A 12 0.48 1.86 13.29
C PRO A 12 -0.58 2.67 12.51
N THR A 13 -1.72 2.99 13.14
CA THR A 13 -2.79 3.73 12.46
C THR A 13 -2.35 5.15 12.09
N ALA A 14 -1.60 5.82 12.98
CA ALA A 14 -1.05 7.14 12.71
C ALA A 14 -0.09 7.14 11.50
N ILE A 15 0.81 6.16 11.44
CA ILE A 15 1.75 6.00 10.30
C ILE A 15 0.98 5.78 9.00
N PHE A 16 -0.06 4.94 9.00
CA PHE A 16 -0.89 4.69 7.82
C PHE A 16 -1.55 5.97 7.28
N PHE A 17 -2.20 6.75 8.16
CA PHE A 17 -2.87 7.99 7.74
C PHE A 17 -1.88 9.06 7.28
N VAL A 18 -0.71 9.18 7.92
CA VAL A 18 0.35 10.08 7.46
C VAL A 18 0.84 9.67 6.07
N ALA A 19 1.10 8.38 5.83
CA ALA A 19 1.51 7.89 4.51
C ALA A 19 0.45 8.16 3.44
N LEU A 20 -0.83 7.98 3.76
CA LEU A 20 -1.96 8.26 2.87
C LEU A 20 -2.04 9.76 2.53
N ALA A 21 -1.96 10.63 3.55
CA ALA A 21 -1.95 12.08 3.36
C ALA A 21 -0.75 12.55 2.52
N SER A 22 0.45 12.02 2.79
CA SER A 22 1.65 12.31 2.00
C SER A 22 1.48 11.86 0.55
N THR A 23 0.90 10.69 0.31
CA THR A 23 0.66 10.17 -1.04
C THR A 23 -0.29 11.09 -1.82
N LEU A 24 -1.40 11.51 -1.20
CA LEU A 24 -2.34 12.46 -1.81
C LEU A 24 -1.68 13.81 -2.09
N ALA A 25 -0.90 14.34 -1.14
CA ALA A 25 -0.20 15.61 -1.31
C ALA A 25 0.81 15.55 -2.47
N VAL A 26 1.61 14.49 -2.56
CA VAL A 26 2.57 14.27 -3.64
C VAL A 26 1.87 14.16 -4.99
N MET A 27 0.77 13.40 -5.08
CA MET A 27 0.02 13.26 -6.33
C MET A 27 -0.63 14.58 -6.77
N THR A 28 -1.19 15.33 -5.82
CA THR A 28 -1.77 16.66 -6.09
C THR A 28 -0.69 17.63 -6.59
N TYR A 29 0.48 17.63 -5.95
CA TYR A 29 1.61 18.45 -6.37
C TYR A 29 2.10 18.06 -7.77
N LEU A 30 2.27 16.77 -8.04
CA LEU A 30 2.70 16.27 -9.35
C LEU A 30 1.69 16.62 -10.45
N ALA A 31 0.39 16.51 -10.19
CA ALA A 31 -0.65 16.89 -11.14
C ALA A 31 -0.64 18.40 -11.43
N ALA A 32 -0.34 19.23 -10.43
CA ALA A 32 -0.24 20.68 -10.61
C ALA A 32 1.01 21.10 -11.41
N VAL A 33 2.15 20.43 -11.20
CA VAL A 33 3.43 20.78 -11.86
C VAL A 33 3.58 20.13 -13.23
N TYR A 34 3.11 18.90 -13.40
CA TYR A 34 3.27 18.12 -14.63
C TYR A 34 1.89 17.71 -15.17
N PRO A 35 1.25 18.54 -16.02
CA PRO A 35 -0.03 18.22 -16.62
C PRO A 35 0.05 16.87 -17.33
N GLU A 36 -0.87 15.99 -16.98
CA GLU A 36 -0.81 14.59 -17.37
C GLU A 36 -1.28 14.42 -18.82
N ALA A 37 -0.46 13.74 -19.64
CA ALA A 37 -0.93 13.20 -20.90
C ALA A 37 -1.49 11.80 -20.61
N GLU A 38 -2.77 11.59 -20.90
CA GLU A 38 -3.41 10.28 -20.83
C GLU A 38 -2.61 9.28 -21.68
N ARG A 39 -2.21 8.17 -21.06
CA ARG A 39 -1.54 7.07 -21.77
C ARG A 39 -2.47 5.87 -21.80
N VAL A 40 -2.71 5.37 -23.00
CA VAL A 40 -3.46 4.13 -23.21
C VAL A 40 -2.51 2.98 -22.91
N GLY A 41 -2.68 2.38 -21.73
CA GLY A 41 -1.94 1.19 -21.31
C GLY A 41 -2.51 -0.10 -21.87
N VAL A 42 -2.02 -1.22 -21.35
CA VAL A 42 -2.47 -2.58 -21.72
C VAL A 42 -3.98 -2.79 -21.49
N LEU A 43 -4.58 -2.09 -20.53
CA LEU A 43 -6.01 -2.16 -20.25
C LEU A 43 -6.88 -1.44 -21.30
N SER A 44 -6.28 -0.77 -22.30
CA SER A 44 -6.97 -0.02 -23.36
C SER A 44 -7.91 1.09 -22.86
N ILE A 45 -7.80 1.45 -21.59
CA ILE A 45 -8.47 2.58 -20.95
C ILE A 45 -7.41 3.69 -20.83
N PRO A 46 -7.74 4.96 -21.16
CA PRO A 46 -6.86 6.07 -20.84
C PRO A 46 -6.71 6.16 -19.32
N THR A 47 -5.48 6.01 -18.82
CA THR A 47 -5.20 6.10 -17.38
C THR A 47 -4.29 7.26 -17.06
N THR A 48 -4.60 7.95 -15.98
CA THR A 48 -3.77 8.98 -15.36
C THR A 48 -2.74 8.36 -14.41
N ARG A 49 -1.79 9.16 -13.88
CA ARG A 49 -0.85 8.64 -12.86
C ARG A 49 -1.58 8.33 -11.56
N GLY A 50 -2.61 9.13 -11.23
CA GLY A 50 -3.50 8.90 -10.11
C GLY A 50 -4.25 7.57 -10.21
N ASP A 51 -4.80 7.25 -11.39
CA ASP A 51 -5.52 5.99 -11.63
C ASP A 51 -4.61 4.77 -11.41
N ARG A 52 -3.37 4.82 -11.91
CA ARG A 52 -2.39 3.75 -11.73
C ARG A 52 -2.06 3.50 -10.26
N LEU A 53 -1.88 4.57 -9.48
CA LEU A 53 -1.69 4.47 -8.04
C LEU A 53 -2.92 3.83 -7.37
N PHE A 54 -4.12 4.32 -7.67
CA PHE A 54 -5.35 3.80 -7.08
C PHE A 54 -5.55 2.30 -7.38
N ILE A 55 -5.35 1.89 -8.63
CA ILE A 55 -5.41 0.48 -9.05
C ILE A 55 -4.36 -0.34 -8.31
N SER A 56 -3.13 0.18 -8.13
CA SER A 56 -2.08 -0.51 -7.39
C SER A 56 -2.43 -0.71 -5.91
N LEU A 57 -3.06 0.29 -5.27
CA LEU A 57 -3.51 0.23 -3.88
C LEU A 57 -4.64 -0.79 -3.70
N ILE A 58 -5.64 -0.79 -4.59
CA ILE A 58 -6.71 -1.80 -4.59
C ILE A 58 -6.11 -3.19 -4.77
N THR A 59 -5.22 -3.35 -5.74
CA THR A 59 -4.59 -4.65 -6.02
C THR A 59 -3.78 -5.13 -4.80
N ALA A 60 -3.03 -4.25 -4.16
CA ALA A 60 -2.31 -4.57 -2.94
C ALA A 60 -3.26 -5.00 -1.80
N ALA A 61 -4.37 -4.29 -1.60
CA ALA A 61 -5.36 -4.66 -0.59
C ALA A 61 -5.98 -6.04 -0.88
N VAL A 62 -6.37 -6.29 -2.13
CA VAL A 62 -6.92 -7.59 -2.56
C VAL A 62 -5.90 -8.72 -2.36
N ILE A 63 -4.63 -8.52 -2.72
CA ILE A 63 -3.56 -9.50 -2.49
C ILE A 63 -3.44 -9.84 -1.01
N HIS A 64 -3.46 -8.86 -0.11
CA HIS A 64 -3.38 -9.11 1.33
C HIS A 64 -4.62 -9.85 1.85
N LEU A 65 -5.82 -9.48 1.40
CA LEU A 65 -7.04 -10.19 1.78
C LEU A 65 -7.05 -11.64 1.30
N LEU A 66 -6.62 -11.90 0.06
CA LEU A 66 -6.49 -13.25 -0.48
C LEU A 66 -5.42 -14.05 0.26
N TRP A 67 -4.29 -13.41 0.59
CA TRP A 67 -3.24 -14.07 1.36
C TRP A 67 -3.73 -14.52 2.73
N ILE A 68 -4.42 -13.62 3.45
CA ILE A 68 -5.03 -13.96 4.75
C ILE A 68 -6.05 -15.10 4.60
N ALA A 69 -6.88 -15.06 3.56
CA ALA A 69 -7.92 -16.06 3.34
C ALA A 69 -7.38 -17.46 3.00
N PHE A 70 -6.25 -17.55 2.29
CA PHE A 70 -5.74 -18.84 1.76
C PHE A 70 -4.43 -19.31 2.39
N ALA A 71 -3.50 -18.40 2.68
CA ALA A 71 -2.17 -18.70 3.20
C ALA A 71 -2.01 -18.46 4.71
N GLY A 72 -2.95 -17.71 5.33
CA GLY A 72 -2.92 -17.41 6.76
C GLY A 72 -1.87 -16.35 7.13
N THR A 73 -1.60 -16.23 8.43
CA THR A 73 -0.70 -15.20 9.01
C THR A 73 0.42 -15.80 9.85
N ASP A 74 0.78 -17.06 9.60
CA ASP A 74 1.74 -17.80 10.40
C ASP A 74 3.11 -17.10 10.49
N THR A 75 3.75 -17.23 11.64
CA THR A 75 5.09 -16.67 11.91
C THR A 75 6.15 -17.53 11.20
N LEU A 76 6.88 -16.92 10.28
CA LEU A 76 7.93 -17.55 9.48
C LEU A 76 9.26 -17.65 10.24
N ALA A 77 9.63 -16.61 10.97
CA ALA A 77 10.88 -16.57 11.73
C ALA A 77 10.77 -15.58 12.89
N THR A 78 11.33 -15.94 14.04
CA THR A 78 11.47 -15.03 15.17
C THR A 78 12.93 -14.57 15.23
N LEU A 79 13.16 -13.27 15.03
CA LEU A 79 14.48 -12.70 15.20
C LEU A 79 14.76 -12.47 16.70
N PRO A 80 15.95 -12.79 17.22
CA PRO A 80 16.29 -12.56 18.62
C PRO A 80 16.62 -11.08 18.87
N ILE A 81 15.64 -10.21 18.64
CA ILE A 81 15.72 -8.76 18.82
C ILE A 81 14.60 -8.36 19.80
N GLY A 82 14.98 -7.88 20.98
CA GLY A 82 14.06 -7.63 22.10
C GLY A 82 13.84 -8.87 22.99
N GLU A 83 13.28 -8.68 24.18
CA GLU A 83 13.05 -9.78 25.15
C GLU A 83 12.09 -10.85 24.63
N GLU A 84 11.13 -10.47 23.79
CA GLU A 84 10.11 -11.38 23.23
C GLU A 84 10.47 -11.90 21.82
N GLY A 85 11.51 -11.35 21.19
CA GLY A 85 11.86 -11.64 19.80
C GLY A 85 10.89 -11.01 18.79
N PHE A 86 11.42 -10.52 17.66
CA PHE A 86 10.60 -9.93 16.61
C PHE A 86 10.05 -11.00 15.66
N GLU A 87 8.73 -11.16 15.65
CA GLU A 87 8.05 -12.13 14.80
C GLU A 87 7.88 -11.62 13.35
N ILE A 88 8.44 -12.37 12.41
CA ILE A 88 8.26 -12.15 10.96
C ILE A 88 7.09 -13.01 10.51
N SER A 89 5.95 -12.40 10.25
CA SER A 89 4.77 -13.09 9.72
C SER A 89 4.87 -13.37 8.22
N SER A 90 4.09 -14.34 7.74
CA SER A 90 3.94 -14.65 6.31
C SER A 90 3.43 -13.46 5.48
N LEU A 91 2.84 -12.45 6.12
CA LEU A 91 2.35 -11.21 5.50
C LEU A 91 3.48 -10.40 4.84
N TRP A 92 4.74 -10.57 5.26
CA TRP A 92 5.88 -9.94 4.59
C TRP A 92 6.04 -10.44 3.15
N LEU A 93 5.68 -11.70 2.87
CA LEU A 93 5.66 -12.23 1.50
C LEU A 93 4.53 -11.59 0.68
N ALA A 94 3.34 -11.44 1.27
CA ALA A 94 2.21 -10.74 0.64
C ALA A 94 2.57 -9.29 0.30
N SER A 95 3.27 -8.60 1.20
CA SER A 95 3.80 -7.26 0.97
C SER A 95 4.78 -7.23 -0.22
N GLY A 96 5.72 -8.19 -0.28
CA GLY A 96 6.65 -8.31 -1.41
C GLY A 96 5.93 -8.53 -2.75
N ILE A 97 4.94 -9.43 -2.79
CA ILE A 97 4.13 -9.69 -3.99
C ILE A 97 3.32 -8.46 -4.39
N SER A 98 2.74 -7.76 -3.41
CA SER A 98 1.96 -6.55 -3.67
C SER A 98 2.82 -5.42 -4.27
N LEU A 99 4.06 -5.25 -3.79
CA LEU A 99 5.02 -4.28 -4.32
C LEU A 99 5.45 -4.64 -5.74
N ALA A 100 5.77 -5.91 -5.99
CA ALA A 100 6.10 -6.37 -7.34
C ALA A 100 4.94 -6.13 -8.31
N THR A 101 3.71 -6.42 -7.89
CA THR A 101 2.51 -6.20 -8.69
C THR A 101 2.25 -4.71 -8.94
N ALA A 102 2.44 -3.87 -7.92
CA ALA A 102 2.34 -2.42 -8.08
C ALA A 102 3.34 -1.90 -9.12
N VAL A 103 4.61 -2.32 -9.06
CA VAL A 103 5.64 -1.92 -10.04
C VAL A 103 5.26 -2.36 -11.46
N LEU A 104 4.69 -3.57 -11.61
CA LEU A 104 4.20 -4.05 -12.90
C LEU A 104 3.07 -3.15 -13.42
N ILE A 105 2.08 -2.82 -12.58
CA ILE A 105 0.96 -1.92 -12.94
C ILE A 105 1.49 -0.56 -13.42
N PHE A 106 2.44 0.04 -12.70
CA PHE A 106 3.02 1.33 -13.11
C PHE A 106 3.76 1.25 -14.45
N ARG A 107 4.28 0.08 -14.83
CA ARG A 107 4.99 -0.16 -16.10
C ARG A 107 4.06 -0.48 -17.26
N THR A 108 2.97 -1.21 -17.02
CA THR A 108 2.13 -1.78 -18.10
C THR A 108 0.86 -0.99 -18.38
N VAL A 109 0.27 -0.39 -17.34
CA VAL A 109 -0.87 0.50 -17.49
C VAL A 109 -0.39 1.84 -18.01
#